data_AF-A0A852GDA4-F1
#
_entry.id   AF-A0A852GDA4-F1
#
_cell.length_a   1.000
_cell.length_b   1.000
_cell.length_c   1.000
_cell.angle_alpha   90.00
_cell.angle_beta   90.00
_cell.angle_gamma   90.00
#
_symmetry.space_group_name_H-M   'P 1'
#
loop_
_entity.id
_entity.type
_entity.pdbx_description
1 polymer ?
#
loop_
_entity_poly.entity_id
_entity_poly.type
_entity_poly.pdbx_seq_one_letter_code
_entity_poly.pdbx_strand_id
1 'polypeptide(L)'
;RYNPENLATLERYVETQAKENAYDLEANLAVLKLYQFNPAFFQTTVTAQILLKALTNLPHTDFTLCKCMIDQAHVSAMTCVCVWGALLLGTPTPLTLLLRGQEERPIRQILYLGELLETCHFQSFWQALDENMELLDGITGFEDSVRKFICHVVGITYQHIDRWLLAEMLGDLS
;
A
#
# COMPACT_ATOMS: atom_id res chain seq x y z
N ARG A 1 -19.27 3.62 -17.67
CA ARG A 1 -17.88 3.16 -17.41
C ARG A 1 -17.47 3.38 -15.95
N TYR A 2 -17.98 4.43 -15.27
CA TYR A 2 -17.83 4.65 -13.82
C TYR A 2 -19.17 4.43 -13.09
N ASN A 3 -19.65 3.18 -13.05
CA ASN A 3 -20.88 2.87 -12.30
C ASN A 3 -20.48 2.42 -10.88
N PRO A 4 -21.04 2.99 -9.81
CA PRO A 4 -20.67 2.65 -8.43
C PRO A 4 -20.96 1.18 -8.08
N GLU A 5 -21.86 0.51 -8.81
CA GLU A 5 -22.11 -0.93 -8.67
C GLU A 5 -20.91 -1.81 -9.06
N ASN A 6 -20.02 -1.32 -9.93
CA ASN A 6 -18.80 -2.05 -10.30
C ASN A 6 -17.75 -2.01 -9.19
N LEU A 7 -17.81 -1.01 -8.29
CA LEU A 7 -16.82 -0.85 -7.23
C LEU A 7 -16.83 -2.05 -6.29
N ALA A 8 -18.01 -2.50 -5.84
CA ALA A 8 -18.15 -3.67 -4.98
C ALA A 8 -17.60 -4.96 -5.64
N THR A 9 -17.73 -5.07 -6.97
CA THR A 9 -17.17 -6.22 -7.72
C THR A 9 -15.65 -6.13 -7.79
N LEU A 10 -15.10 -4.94 -8.02
CA LEU A 10 -13.66 -4.72 -8.06
C LEU A 10 -13.01 -4.89 -6.68
N GLU A 11 -13.66 -4.44 -5.61
CA GLU A 11 -13.20 -4.67 -4.22
C GLU A 11 -13.11 -6.17 -3.91
N ARG A 12 -14.15 -6.94 -4.23
CA ARG A 12 -14.11 -8.41 -4.11
C ARG A 12 -13.03 -9.05 -4.97
N TYR A 13 -12.74 -8.47 -6.14
CA TYR A 13 -11.65 -8.93 -6.98
C TYR A 13 -10.28 -8.67 -6.34
N VAL A 14 -10.07 -7.53 -5.69
CA VAL A 14 -8.85 -7.25 -4.90
C VAL A 14 -8.69 -8.24 -3.75
N GLU A 15 -9.76 -8.55 -3.01
CA GLU A 15 -9.71 -9.57 -1.96
C GLU A 15 -9.34 -10.96 -2.52
N THR A 16 -9.83 -11.29 -3.71
CA THR A 16 -9.52 -12.55 -4.39
C THR A 16 -8.04 -12.57 -4.81
N GLN A 17 -7.50 -11.47 -5.33
CA GLN A 17 -6.07 -11.32 -5.64
C GLN A 17 -5.17 -11.52 -4.41
N ALA A 18 -5.61 -11.08 -3.23
CA ALA A 18 -4.89 -11.29 -1.97
C ALA A 18 -4.85 -12.78 -1.56
N LYS A 19 -5.96 -13.51 -1.74
CA LYS A 19 -6.09 -14.93 -1.37
C LYS A 19 -5.47 -15.90 -2.38
N GLU A 20 -5.56 -15.60 -3.66
CA GLU A 20 -5.08 -16.48 -4.74
C GLU A 20 -3.64 -16.16 -5.17
N ASN A 21 -3.01 -15.20 -4.51
CA ASN A 21 -1.71 -14.64 -4.90
C ASN A 21 -1.65 -14.19 -6.38
N ALA A 22 -2.78 -13.72 -6.93
CA ALA A 22 -2.87 -13.10 -8.25
C ALA A 22 -2.59 -11.59 -8.17
N TYR A 23 -2.28 -10.95 -9.29
CA TYR A 23 -2.09 -9.50 -9.34
C TYR A 23 -2.50 -8.92 -10.69
N ASP A 24 -3.34 -7.89 -10.63
CA ASP A 24 -3.86 -7.16 -11.78
C ASP A 24 -3.79 -5.65 -11.50
N LEU A 25 -2.75 -5.01 -12.04
CA LEU A 25 -2.51 -3.58 -11.86
C LEU A 25 -3.66 -2.72 -12.42
N GLU A 26 -4.27 -3.11 -13.55
CA GLU A 26 -5.29 -2.28 -14.19
C GLU A 26 -6.56 -2.22 -13.32
N ALA A 27 -6.97 -3.37 -12.76
CA ALA A 27 -8.07 -3.44 -11.81
C ALA A 27 -7.78 -2.62 -10.55
N ASN A 28 -6.56 -2.72 -10.01
CA ASN A 28 -6.13 -2.00 -8.82
C ASN A 28 -6.14 -0.48 -9.03
N LEU A 29 -5.62 0.00 -10.16
CA LEU A 29 -5.67 1.42 -10.52
C LEU A 29 -7.09 1.91 -10.79
N ALA A 30 -7.97 1.05 -11.31
CA ALA A 30 -9.38 1.40 -11.51
C ALA A 30 -10.10 1.63 -10.18
N VAL A 31 -9.84 0.81 -9.15
CA VAL A 31 -10.36 1.01 -7.79
C VAL A 31 -9.88 2.33 -7.21
N LEU A 32 -8.56 2.60 -7.25
CA LEU A 32 -8.00 3.85 -6.73
C LEU A 32 -8.55 5.08 -7.47
N LYS A 33 -8.72 5.01 -8.79
CA LYS A 33 -9.37 6.07 -9.58
C LYS A 33 -10.84 6.27 -9.17
N LEU A 34 -11.59 5.20 -8.94
CA LEU A 34 -12.99 5.31 -8.51
C LEU A 34 -13.11 5.96 -7.13
N TYR A 35 -12.19 5.64 -6.21
CA TYR A 35 -12.08 6.32 -4.92
C TYR A 35 -11.73 7.81 -5.05
N GLN A 36 -10.89 8.20 -6.01
CA GLN A 36 -10.61 9.62 -6.30
C GLN A 36 -11.87 10.38 -6.76
N PHE A 37 -12.71 9.76 -7.60
CA PHE A 37 -13.95 10.38 -8.06
C PHE A 37 -15.06 10.36 -7.00
N ASN A 38 -15.05 9.38 -6.10
CA ASN A 38 -16.09 9.20 -5.09
C ASN A 38 -15.49 8.92 -3.70
N PRO A 39 -15.03 9.97 -2.97
CA PRO A 39 -14.38 9.81 -1.67
C PRO A 39 -15.26 9.15 -0.60
N ALA A 40 -16.59 9.24 -0.74
CA ALA A 40 -17.55 8.62 0.19
C ALA A 40 -17.48 7.08 0.24
N PHE A 41 -16.90 6.44 -0.79
CA PHE A 41 -16.72 4.99 -0.85
C PHE A 41 -15.26 4.58 -0.60
N PHE A 42 -14.39 5.50 -0.15
CA PHE A 42 -13.00 5.18 0.10
C PHE A 42 -12.88 4.12 1.19
N GLN A 43 -12.26 2.98 0.86
CA GLN A 43 -11.98 1.92 1.81
C GLN A 43 -10.49 1.81 2.07
N THR A 44 -10.12 2.03 3.33
CA THR A 44 -8.74 1.95 3.79
C THR A 44 -8.20 0.51 3.65
N THR A 45 -8.98 -0.51 4.00
CA THR A 45 -8.56 -1.91 3.95
C THR A 45 -8.22 -2.37 2.53
N VAL A 46 -9.09 -2.04 1.55
CA VAL A 46 -8.86 -2.39 0.14
C VAL A 46 -7.64 -1.63 -0.40
N THR A 47 -7.50 -0.36 -0.05
CA THR A 47 -6.34 0.46 -0.45
C THR A 47 -5.03 -0.08 0.12
N ALA A 48 -5.03 -0.50 1.38
CA ALA A 48 -3.90 -1.16 2.03
C ALA A 48 -3.51 -2.46 1.32
N GLN A 49 -4.50 -3.31 0.99
CA GLN A 49 -4.26 -4.55 0.23
C GLN A 49 -3.67 -4.27 -1.15
N ILE A 50 -4.18 -3.28 -1.89
CA ILE A 50 -3.62 -2.88 -3.18
C ILE A 50 -2.15 -2.48 -3.04
N LEU A 51 -1.81 -1.65 -2.04
CA LEU A 51 -0.44 -1.21 -1.80
C LEU A 51 0.49 -2.37 -1.43
N LEU A 52 0.06 -3.25 -0.53
CA LEU A 52 0.83 -4.43 -0.13
C LEU A 52 1.04 -5.37 -1.32
N LYS A 53 0.02 -5.58 -2.16
CA LYS A 53 0.15 -6.36 -3.40
C LYS A 53 1.06 -5.70 -4.43
N ALA A 54 1.08 -4.36 -4.51
CA ALA A 54 2.03 -3.65 -5.34
C ALA A 54 3.48 -3.84 -4.84
N LEU A 55 3.70 -3.85 -3.51
CA LEU A 55 5.00 -4.18 -2.92
C LEU A 55 5.48 -5.59 -3.27
N THR A 56 4.57 -6.56 -3.35
CA THR A 56 4.94 -7.94 -3.75
C THR A 56 5.35 -8.08 -5.21
N ASN A 57 5.13 -7.06 -6.05
CA ASN A 57 5.51 -7.05 -7.47
C ASN A 57 6.71 -6.14 -7.79
N LEU A 58 7.48 -5.75 -6.77
CA LEU A 58 8.79 -5.13 -7.02
C LEU A 58 9.69 -6.07 -7.84
N PRO A 59 10.51 -5.56 -8.77
CA PRO A 59 10.99 -4.18 -8.90
C PRO A 59 10.14 -3.24 -9.78
N HIS A 60 8.91 -3.62 -10.16
CA HIS A 60 8.08 -2.80 -11.02
C HIS A 60 7.66 -1.47 -10.36
N THR A 61 7.57 -0.39 -11.15
CA THR A 61 7.21 0.98 -10.71
C THR A 61 5.76 1.13 -10.22
N ASP A 62 5.03 0.03 -10.16
CA ASP A 62 3.62 -0.06 -9.80
C ASP A 62 3.35 0.53 -8.42
N PHE A 63 4.25 0.27 -7.46
CA PHE A 63 4.13 0.83 -6.13
C PHE A 63 4.20 2.36 -6.17
N THR A 64 5.14 2.95 -6.92
CA THR A 64 5.23 4.41 -7.12
C THR A 64 3.96 4.98 -7.76
N LEU A 65 3.39 4.29 -8.76
CA LEU A 65 2.14 4.70 -9.39
C LEU A 65 0.98 4.71 -8.38
N CYS A 66 0.85 3.66 -7.56
CA CYS A 66 -0.14 3.59 -6.50
C CYS A 66 0.06 4.70 -5.46
N LYS A 67 1.30 4.99 -5.03
CA LYS A 67 1.60 6.12 -4.14
C LYS A 67 1.10 7.44 -4.71
N CYS A 68 1.46 7.75 -5.96
CA CYS A 68 1.06 9.01 -6.59
C CYS A 68 -0.46 9.15 -6.70
N MET A 69 -1.17 8.05 -6.99
CA MET A 69 -2.62 8.05 -7.10
C MET A 69 -3.32 8.24 -5.75
N ILE A 70 -2.72 7.75 -4.66
CA ILE A 70 -3.23 7.95 -3.30
C ILE A 70 -2.97 9.39 -2.84
N ASP A 71 -1.75 9.92 -3.00
CA ASP A 71 -1.44 11.32 -2.68
C ASP A 71 -2.38 12.30 -3.38
N GLN A 72 -2.68 12.04 -4.66
CA GLN A 72 -3.64 12.83 -5.43
C GLN A 72 -5.08 12.67 -4.91
N ALA A 73 -5.47 11.50 -4.42
CA ALA A 73 -6.78 11.28 -3.79
C ALA A 73 -6.90 12.08 -2.49
N HIS A 74 -5.86 12.12 -1.65
CA HIS A 74 -5.84 12.92 -0.42
C HIS A 74 -5.90 14.43 -0.73
N VAL A 75 -5.20 14.90 -1.78
CA VAL A 75 -5.26 16.30 -2.25
C VAL A 75 -6.64 16.65 -2.84
N SER A 76 -7.26 15.76 -3.62
CA SER A 76 -8.60 15.96 -4.18
C SER A 76 -9.69 15.95 -3.09
N ALA A 77 -9.59 15.04 -2.11
CA ALA A 77 -10.44 15.05 -0.92
C ALA A 77 -10.22 16.32 -0.08
N MET A 78 -9.00 16.85 0.00
CA MET A 78 -8.72 18.17 0.58
C MET A 78 -9.49 19.27 -0.17
N THR A 79 -9.56 19.17 -1.49
CA THR A 79 -10.27 20.14 -2.33
C THR A 79 -11.79 20.03 -2.15
N CYS A 80 -12.36 18.82 -2.05
CA CYS A 80 -13.79 18.64 -1.82
C CYS A 80 -14.22 19.08 -0.41
N VAL A 81 -13.42 18.78 0.63
CA VAL A 81 -13.67 19.22 2.02
C VAL A 81 -13.45 20.73 2.17
N CYS A 82 -12.45 21.32 1.52
CA CYS A 82 -12.22 22.76 1.57
C CYS A 82 -13.21 23.55 0.68
N VAL A 83 -13.64 23.03 -0.47
CA VAL A 83 -14.54 23.77 -1.40
C VAL A 83 -16.01 23.66 -1.01
N TRP A 84 -16.47 22.54 -0.43
CA TRP A 84 -17.82 22.47 0.17
C TRP A 84 -17.87 22.92 1.64
N GLY A 85 -16.78 22.79 2.39
CA GLY A 85 -16.69 23.31 3.76
C GLY A 85 -16.57 24.84 3.83
N ALA A 86 -15.81 25.46 2.93
CA ALA A 86 -15.64 26.92 2.94
C ALA A 86 -16.93 27.70 2.61
N LEU A 87 -17.94 27.08 1.99
CA LEU A 87 -19.20 27.76 1.68
C LEU A 87 -20.34 27.50 2.68
N LEU A 88 -20.27 26.48 3.55
CA LEU A 88 -21.39 26.15 4.45
C LEU A 88 -21.02 25.91 5.92
N LEU A 89 -19.79 25.53 6.28
CA LEU A 89 -19.38 25.26 7.68
C LEU A 89 -17.92 25.68 7.89
N GLY A 90 -17.72 26.90 8.40
CA GLY A 90 -16.40 27.47 8.64
C GLY A 90 -15.42 26.54 9.36
N THR A 91 -14.22 26.42 8.79
CA THR A 91 -13.01 25.73 9.28
C THR A 91 -13.16 24.26 9.72
N PRO A 92 -12.29 23.35 9.25
CA PRO A 92 -12.26 22.00 9.80
C PRO A 92 -11.94 22.06 11.29
N THR A 93 -12.83 21.53 12.14
CA THR A 93 -12.60 21.47 13.59
C THR A 93 -11.39 20.59 13.89
N PRO A 94 -10.64 20.85 14.99
CA PRO A 94 -9.45 20.08 15.36
C PRO A 94 -9.69 18.56 15.48
N LEU A 95 -10.90 18.15 15.89
CA LEU A 95 -11.28 16.74 16.01
C LEU A 95 -11.44 16.04 14.65
N THR A 96 -11.87 16.76 13.60
CA THR A 96 -12.02 16.21 12.25
C THR A 96 -10.66 15.95 11.59
N LEU A 97 -9.67 16.83 11.85
CA LEU A 97 -8.27 16.61 11.43
C LEU A 97 -7.60 15.46 12.22
N LEU A 98 -7.90 15.33 13.51
CA LEU A 98 -7.40 14.25 14.36
C LEU A 98 -7.97 12.88 13.95
N LEU A 99 -9.29 12.76 13.74
CA LEU A 99 -9.91 11.50 13.29
C LEU A 99 -9.40 11.09 11.90
N ARG A 100 -9.17 12.06 10.99
CA ARG A 100 -8.62 11.80 9.65
C ARG A 100 -7.16 11.30 9.68
N GLY A 101 -6.36 11.74 10.64
CA GLY A 101 -5.00 11.21 10.86
C GLY A 101 -4.97 9.80 11.47
N GLN A 102 -6.10 9.31 12.01
CA GLN A 102 -6.23 7.99 12.63
C GLN A 102 -6.62 6.91 11.62
N GLU A 103 -7.46 7.25 10.63
CA GLU A 103 -7.90 6.30 9.57
C GLU A 103 -6.79 6.01 8.54
N GLU A 104 -5.81 6.90 8.38
CA GLU A 104 -4.69 6.74 7.44
C GLU A 104 -3.49 5.95 8.01
N ARG A 105 -3.54 5.54 9.29
CA ARG A 105 -2.45 4.81 9.96
C ARG A 105 -1.92 3.61 9.15
N PRO A 106 -2.75 2.66 8.68
CA PRO A 106 -2.26 1.49 7.94
C PRO A 106 -1.63 1.87 6.60
N ILE A 107 -2.19 2.86 5.91
CA ILE A 107 -1.63 3.33 4.62
C ILE A 107 -0.24 3.92 4.84
N ARG A 108 -0.08 4.78 5.85
CA ARG A 108 1.22 5.39 6.18
C ARG A 108 2.27 4.35 6.56
N GLN A 109 1.90 3.33 7.34
CA GLN A 109 2.79 2.23 7.69
C GLN A 109 3.24 1.45 6.44
N ILE A 110 2.33 1.15 5.52
CA ILE A 110 2.67 0.45 4.26
C ILE A 110 3.56 1.30 3.36
N LEU A 111 3.31 2.61 3.29
CA LEU A 111 4.19 3.54 2.55
C LEU A 111 5.61 3.55 3.12
N TYR A 112 5.73 3.58 4.45
CA TYR A 112 7.02 3.49 5.15
C TYR A 112 7.73 2.16 4.90
N LEU A 113 7.02 1.03 5.02
CA LEU A 113 7.55 -0.29 4.68
C LEU A 113 8.08 -0.33 3.23
N GLY A 114 7.35 0.27 2.31
CA GLY A 114 7.79 0.37 0.92
C GLY A 114 9.00 1.26 0.69
N GLU A 115 9.14 2.35 1.44
CA GLU A 115 10.35 3.19 1.42
C GLU A 115 11.58 2.41 1.91
N LEU A 116 11.43 1.59 2.95
CA LEU A 116 12.51 0.72 3.43
C LEU A 116 12.95 -0.28 2.37
N LEU A 117 12.02 -0.86 1.60
CA LEU A 117 12.34 -1.76 0.49
C LEU A 117 13.02 -1.02 -0.67
N GLU A 118 12.53 0.16 -1.06
CA GLU A 118 13.12 0.99 -2.13
C GLU A 118 14.53 1.45 -1.78
N THR A 119 14.78 1.79 -0.52
CA THR A 119 16.09 2.22 -0.01
C THR A 119 16.98 1.05 0.44
N CYS A 120 16.55 -0.19 0.22
CA CYS A 120 17.25 -1.43 0.56
C CYS A 120 17.58 -1.60 2.06
N HIS A 121 16.83 -0.97 2.96
CA HIS A 121 16.92 -1.17 4.42
C HIS A 121 16.16 -2.43 4.85
N PHE A 122 16.60 -3.60 4.38
CA PHE A 122 15.87 -4.86 4.55
C PHE A 122 15.70 -5.28 6.02
N GLN A 123 16.72 -5.10 6.85
CA GLN A 123 16.65 -5.45 8.27
C GLN A 123 15.58 -4.63 9.01
N SER A 124 15.58 -3.32 8.80
CA SER A 124 14.57 -2.42 9.37
C SER A 124 13.18 -2.72 8.81
N PHE A 125 13.09 -3.14 7.55
CA PHE A 125 11.82 -3.57 6.96
C PHE A 125 11.23 -4.75 7.72
N TRP A 126 12.01 -5.80 7.99
CA TRP A 126 11.51 -6.99 8.71
C TRP A 126 11.09 -6.66 10.15
N GLN A 127 11.85 -5.81 10.85
CA GLN A 127 11.48 -5.34 12.19
C GLN A 127 10.17 -4.54 12.18
N ALA A 128 10.05 -3.59 11.26
CA ALA A 128 8.83 -2.81 11.11
C ALA A 128 7.64 -3.68 10.66
N LEU A 129 7.89 -4.76 9.90
CA LEU A 129 6.84 -5.69 9.48
C LEU A 129 6.31 -6.51 10.66
N ASP A 130 7.18 -6.98 11.55
CA ASP A 130 6.82 -7.73 12.76
C ASP A 130 5.92 -6.90 13.69
N GLU A 131 6.20 -5.60 13.84
CA GLU A 131 5.35 -4.67 14.59
C GLU A 131 3.98 -4.42 13.94
N ASN A 132 3.81 -4.74 12.65
CA ASN A 132 2.62 -4.42 11.86
C ASN A 132 2.02 -5.67 11.17
N MET A 133 2.20 -6.86 11.75
CA MET A 133 1.71 -8.12 11.17
C MET A 133 0.22 -8.14 10.86
N GLU A 134 -0.60 -7.35 11.58
CA GLU A 134 -2.04 -7.22 11.32
C GLU A 134 -2.36 -6.71 9.90
N LEU A 135 -1.43 -5.97 9.27
CA LEU A 135 -1.60 -5.46 7.92
C LEU A 135 -1.51 -6.56 6.86
N LEU A 136 -0.84 -7.68 7.16
CA LEU A 136 -0.66 -8.79 6.23
C LEU A 136 -1.80 -9.81 6.26
N ASP A 137 -2.78 -9.63 7.16
CA ASP A 137 -3.87 -10.59 7.29
C ASP A 137 -4.63 -10.74 5.97
N GLY A 138 -4.77 -11.99 5.53
CA GLY A 138 -5.40 -12.34 4.26
C GLY A 138 -4.55 -12.17 2.98
N ILE A 139 -3.28 -11.73 3.07
CA ILE A 139 -2.37 -11.67 1.92
C ILE A 139 -1.47 -12.90 1.88
N THR A 140 -1.72 -13.78 0.91
CA THR A 140 -0.92 -15.00 0.74
C THR A 140 0.38 -14.73 0.00
N GLY A 141 1.49 -15.31 0.48
CA GLY A 141 2.79 -15.26 -0.21
C GLY A 141 3.52 -13.92 -0.19
N PHE A 142 3.15 -13.00 0.72
CA PHE A 142 3.78 -11.67 0.83
C PHE A 142 5.28 -11.76 1.11
N GLU A 143 5.68 -12.42 2.20
CA GLU A 143 7.08 -12.51 2.61
C GLU A 143 7.96 -13.20 1.56
N ASP A 144 7.46 -14.28 0.95
CA ASP A 144 8.19 -14.99 -0.11
C ASP A 144 8.44 -14.12 -1.34
N SER A 145 7.49 -13.24 -1.67
CA SER A 145 7.62 -12.30 -2.77
C SER A 145 8.66 -11.22 -2.44
N VAL A 146 8.67 -10.71 -1.22
CA VAL A 146 9.70 -9.77 -0.73
C VAL A 146 11.08 -10.44 -0.71
N ARG A 147 11.20 -11.67 -0.22
CA ARG A 147 12.47 -12.42 -0.23
C ARG A 147 12.99 -12.64 -1.65
N LYS A 148 12.11 -12.95 -2.63
CA LYS A 148 12.49 -13.04 -4.05
C LYS A 148 13.03 -11.72 -4.58
N PHE A 149 12.39 -10.60 -4.22
CA PHE A 149 12.89 -9.26 -4.58
C PHE A 149 14.26 -8.98 -3.96
N ILE A 150 14.46 -9.24 -2.67
CA ILE A 150 15.76 -9.06 -1.99
C ILE A 150 16.84 -9.93 -2.65
N CYS A 151 16.55 -11.21 -2.89
CA CYS A 151 17.46 -12.13 -3.61
C CYS A 151 17.82 -11.61 -5.01
N HIS A 152 16.86 -11.04 -5.73
CA HIS A 152 17.09 -10.44 -7.04
C HIS A 152 18.04 -9.23 -6.96
N VAL A 153 17.79 -8.31 -6.03
CA VAL A 153 18.64 -7.12 -5.81
C VAL A 153 20.06 -7.53 -5.41
N VAL A 154 20.20 -8.46 -4.45
CA VAL A 154 21.50 -8.98 -4.00
C VAL A 154 22.23 -9.70 -5.14
N GLY A 155 21.52 -10.50 -5.93
CA GLY A 155 22.10 -11.22 -7.07
C GLY A 155 22.62 -10.31 -8.20
N ILE A 156 22.16 -9.07 -8.28
CA ILE A 156 22.66 -8.06 -9.23
C ILE A 156 23.82 -7.25 -8.63
N THR A 157 23.80 -7.01 -7.32
CA THR A 157 24.71 -6.06 -6.65
C THR A 157 25.96 -6.71 -6.03
N TYR A 158 25.91 -8.00 -5.68
CA TYR A 158 27.00 -8.71 -5.03
C TYR A 158 27.55 -9.84 -5.92
N GLN A 159 28.88 -9.93 -6.03
CA GLN A 159 29.56 -11.08 -6.65
C GLN A 159 29.79 -12.21 -5.62
N HIS A 160 30.06 -11.84 -4.37
CA HIS A 160 30.20 -12.74 -3.24
C HIS A 160 29.56 -12.09 -2.01
N ILE A 161 28.75 -12.84 -1.29
CA ILE A 161 28.09 -12.39 -0.06
C ILE A 161 28.21 -13.49 0.98
N ASP A 162 28.47 -13.10 2.22
CA ASP A 162 28.49 -14.05 3.32
C ASP A 162 27.10 -14.60 3.60
N ARG A 163 27.02 -15.89 3.91
CA ARG A 163 25.75 -16.57 4.22
C ARG A 163 25.01 -15.91 5.41
N TRP A 164 25.76 -15.42 6.41
CA TRP A 164 25.19 -14.78 7.59
C TRP A 164 24.51 -13.46 7.21
N LEU A 165 25.18 -12.61 6.42
CA LEU A 165 24.64 -11.32 5.99
C LEU A 165 23.42 -11.50 5.07
N LEU A 166 23.46 -12.50 4.18
CA LEU A 166 22.31 -12.82 3.33
C LEU A 166 21.11 -13.30 4.15
N ALA A 167 21.33 -14.12 5.18
CA ALA A 167 20.26 -14.57 6.07
C ALA A 167 19.63 -13.38 6.83
N GLU A 168 20.46 -12.48 7.33
CA GLU A 168 20.03 -11.27 8.03
C GLU A 168 19.21 -10.34 7.11
N MET A 169 19.63 -10.17 5.85
CA MET A 169 18.87 -9.40 4.85
C MET A 169 17.51 -10.03 4.52
N LEU A 170 17.40 -11.36 4.57
CA LEU A 170 16.15 -12.09 4.27
C LEU A 170 15.19 -12.20 5.46
N GLY A 171 15.52 -11.57 6.59
CA GLY A 171 14.66 -11.47 7.77
C GLY A 171 14.83 -12.57 8.79
N ASP A 172 16.02 -13.20 8.82
CA ASP A 172 16.45 -14.23 9.78
C ASP A 172 15.47 -15.39 9.97
N LEU A 173 15.83 -16.56 9.43
CA LEU A 173 15.16 -17.83 9.79
C LEU A 173 15.63 -18.26 11.19
N SER A 174 15.09 -17.64 12.24
CA SER A 174 15.19 -18.19 13.59
C SER A 174 14.09 -19.23 13.85
#